data_AF-A0A2P8MD33-F1
#
_entry.id   AF-A0A2P8MD33-F1
#
_cell.length_a   1.000
_cell.length_b   1.000
_cell.length_c   1.000
_cell.angle_alpha   90.00
_cell.angle_beta   90.00
_cell.angle_gamma   90.00
#
_symmetry.space_group_name_H-M   'P 1'
#
loop_
_entity.id
_entity.type
_entity.pdbx_description
1 polymer ?
#
loop_
_entity_poly.entity_id
_entity_poly.type
_entity_poly.pdbx_seq_one_letter_code
_entity_poly.pdbx_strand_id
1 'polypeptide(L)' 'MREKRCLTPLGITCKKMMVEKSISQAELAKRVGTSSKYLDLIFHGDRTGKKYILRIIRELGIDSENIKENYSL' A
#
# COMPACT_ATOMS: atom_id res chain seq x y z
N MET A 1 19.42 -11.96 11.50
CA MET A 1 18.97 -10.58 11.79
C MET A 1 17.76 -10.31 10.91
N ARG A 2 16.58 -10.01 11.46
CA ARG A 2 15.42 -9.63 10.64
C ARG A 2 15.73 -8.26 10.05
N GLU A 3 16.06 -8.21 8.76
CA GLU A 3 16.19 -6.96 8.02
C GLU A 3 14.95 -6.12 8.31
N LYS A 4 15.16 -4.93 8.88
CA LYS A 4 14.07 -3.98 9.15
C LYS A 4 13.47 -3.69 7.79
N ARG A 5 12.33 -4.30 7.49
CA ARG A 5 11.64 -4.03 6.22
C ARG A 5 11.28 -2.56 6.22
N CYS A 6 12.04 -1.76 5.48
CA CYS A 6 11.76 -0.36 5.32
C CYS A 6 10.43 -0.26 4.57
N LEU A 7 9.51 0.53 5.10
CA LEU A 7 8.30 0.86 4.38
C LEU A 7 8.71 1.73 3.19
N THR A 8 8.24 1.36 2.01
CA THR A 8 8.35 2.23 0.83
C THR A 8 7.54 3.51 1.08
N PRO A 9 7.81 4.59 0.33
CA PRO A 9 7.01 5.82 0.41
C PRO A 9 5.51 5.52 0.28
N LEU A 10 5.15 4.57 -0.61
CA LEU A 10 3.78 4.10 -0.78
C LEU A 10 3.25 3.39 0.48
N GLY A 11 4.04 2.52 1.10
CA GLY A 11 3.66 1.86 2.35
C GLY A 11 3.43 2.84 3.51
N ILE A 12 4.22 3.92 3.57
CA ILE A 12 4.05 5.00 4.55
C ILE A 12 2.73 5.75 4.29
N THR A 13 2.50 6.18 3.05
CA THR A 13 1.25 6.88 2.66
C THR A 13 0.03 6.01 2.91
N CYS A 14 0.09 4.71 2.54
CA CYS A 14 -1.01 3.78 2.78
C CYS A 14 -1.30 3.65 4.27
N LYS A 15 -0.27 3.47 5.12
CA LYS A 15 -0.48 3.44 6.58
C LYS A 15 -1.09 4.74 7.11
N LYS A 16 -0.65 5.90 6.62
CA LYS A 16 -1.21 7.20 7.03
C LYS A 16 -2.69 7.30 6.67
N MET A 17 -3.06 6.94 5.44
CA MET A 17 -4.46 6.94 4.99
C MET A 17 -5.33 5.90 5.72
N MET A 18 -4.75 4.75 6.07
CA MET A 18 -5.45 3.74 6.87
C MET A 18 -5.81 4.27 8.26
N VAL A 19 -4.89 5.02 8.89
CA VAL A 19 -5.17 5.71 10.16
C VAL A 19 -6.23 6.79 9.97
N GLU A 20 -6.10 7.61 8.93
CA GLU A 20 -7.04 8.69 8.63
C GLU A 20 -8.48 8.17 8.38
N LYS A 21 -8.60 7.02 7.70
CA LYS A 21 -9.88 6.33 7.47
C LYS A 21 -10.29 5.38 8.60
N SER A 22 -9.50 5.25 9.66
CA SER A 22 -9.71 4.27 10.74
C SER A 22 -9.98 2.84 10.23
N ILE A 23 -9.26 2.39 9.20
CA ILE A 23 -9.36 1.04 8.67
C ILE A 23 -8.11 0.21 8.99
N SER A 24 -8.31 -1.08 9.27
CA SER A 24 -7.20 -2.01 9.50
C SER A 24 -6.61 -2.54 8.17
N GLN A 25 -5.37 -3.04 8.22
CA GLN A 25 -4.72 -3.63 7.03
C GLN A 25 -5.49 -4.84 6.50
N ALA A 26 -6.10 -5.62 7.40
CA ALA A 26 -6.94 -6.76 7.04
C ALA A 26 -8.21 -6.32 6.32
N GLU A 27 -8.81 -5.22 6.75
CA GLU A 27 -10.01 -4.68 6.11
C GLU A 27 -9.70 -4.09 4.72
N LEU A 28 -8.61 -3.33 4.61
CA LEU A 28 -8.12 -2.86 3.32
C LEU A 28 -7.85 -4.04 2.37
N ALA A 29 -7.24 -5.12 2.88
CA ALA A 29 -7.02 -6.34 2.11
C ALA A 29 -8.33 -6.96 1.61
N LYS A 30 -9.35 -7.06 2.47
CA LYS A 30 -10.69 -7.55 2.07
C LYS A 30 -11.30 -6.68 0.97
N ARG A 31 -11.29 -5.35 1.12
CA ARG A 31 -11.84 -4.41 0.13
C ARG A 31 -11.13 -4.48 -1.22
N VAL A 32 -9.81 -4.57 -1.18
CA VAL A 32 -8.95 -4.72 -2.35
C VAL A 32 -9.05 -6.14 -2.96
N GLY A 33 -9.63 -7.11 -2.23
CA GLY A 33 -9.71 -8.52 -2.66
C GLY A 33 -8.34 -9.18 -2.70
N THR A 34 -7.51 -8.93 -1.68
CA THR A 34 -6.18 -9.51 -1.53
C THR A 34 -5.93 -9.96 -0.09
N SER A 35 -4.78 -10.57 0.19
CA SER A 35 -4.38 -10.94 1.55
C SER A 35 -3.59 -9.81 2.20
N SER A 36 -3.75 -9.64 3.52
CA SER A 36 -2.97 -8.67 4.32
C SER A 36 -1.46 -8.91 4.21
N LYS A 37 -1.04 -10.17 4.07
CA LYS A 37 0.37 -10.53 3.80
C LYS A 37 0.84 -10.03 2.43
N TYR A 38 -0.04 -10.02 1.44
CA TYR A 38 0.26 -9.50 0.11
C TYR A 38 0.38 -7.97 0.10
N LEU A 39 -0.47 -7.28 0.87
CA LEU A 39 -0.34 -5.83 1.10
C LEU A 39 1.00 -5.49 1.76
N ASP A 40 1.42 -6.28 2.76
CA ASP A 40 2.70 -6.09 3.44
C ASP A 40 3.88 -6.17 2.46
N LEU A 41 3.87 -7.17 1.57
CA LEU A 41 4.88 -7.31 0.51
C LEU A 41 4.88 -6.13 -0.47
N ILE A 42 3.71 -5.56 -0.77
CA ILE A 42 3.62 -4.37 -1.62
C ILE A 42 4.18 -3.14 -0.89
N PHE A 43 3.81 -2.96 0.38
CA PHE A 43 4.25 -1.83 1.19
C PHE A 43 5.77 -1.85 1.45
N HIS A 44 6.38 -3.02 1.44
CA HIS A 44 7.83 -3.18 1.58
C HIS A 44 8.58 -3.21 0.24
N GLY A 45 7.90 -3.14 -0.90
CA GLY A 45 8.53 -3.12 -2.22
C GLY A 45 8.99 -4.49 -2.74
N ASP A 46 8.77 -5.57 -1.98
CA ASP A 46 8.98 -6.96 -2.41
C ASP A 46 8.14 -7.33 -3.65
N ARG A 47 7.01 -6.64 -3.85
CA ARG A 47 6.15 -6.79 -5.02
C ARG A 47 5.77 -5.42 -5.58
N THR A 48 6.00 -5.24 -6.88
CA THR A 48 5.54 -4.05 -7.62
C THR A 48 4.02 -3.88 -7.52
N GLY A 49 3.27 -4.97 -7.30
CA GLY A 49 1.85 -4.89 -6.93
C GLY A 49 0.95 -4.13 -7.91
N LYS A 50 1.37 -3.90 -9.17
CA LYS A 50 0.74 -2.92 -10.10
C LYS A 50 -0.79 -3.02 -10.17
N LYS A 51 -1.34 -4.23 -10.20
CA LYS A 51 -2.79 -4.48 -10.23
C LYS A 51 -3.51 -4.12 -8.92
N TYR A 52 -2.85 -4.33 -7.78
CA TYR A 52 -3.43 -4.09 -6.45
C TYR A 52 -3.15 -2.69 -5.94
N ILE A 53 -1.99 -2.10 -6.25
CA ILE A 53 -1.65 -0.70 -5.95
C ILE A 53 -2.74 0.23 -6.46
N LEU A 54 -3.18 0.09 -7.72
CA LEU A 54 -4.26 0.92 -8.26
C LEU A 54 -5.57 0.78 -7.48
N ARG A 55 -5.89 -0.44 -7.01
CA ARG A 55 -7.07 -0.67 -6.16
C ARG A 55 -6.90 -0.10 -4.76
N ILE A 56 -5.72 -0.25 -4.15
CA ILE A 56 -5.41 0.30 -2.82
C ILE A 56 -5.51 1.83 -2.85
N ILE A 57 -4.89 2.45 -3.85
CA ILE A 57 -4.94 3.89 -4.11
C ILE A 57 -6.40 4.33 -4.26
N ARG A 58 -7.20 3.62 -5.07
CA ARG A 58 -8.63 3.91 -5.25
C ARG A 58 -9.44 3.77 -3.96
N GLU A 59 -9.26 2.69 -3.22
CA GLU A 59 -9.95 2.44 -1.94
C GLU A 59 -9.57 3.45 -0.85
N LEU A 60 -8.29 3.82 -0.80
CA LEU A 60 -7.77 4.82 0.11
C LEU A 60 -8.03 6.25 -0.39
N GLY A 61 -8.47 6.44 -1.64
CA GLY A 61 -8.63 7.76 -2.25
C GLY A 61 -7.32 8.54 -2.34
N ILE A 62 -6.20 7.85 -2.54
CA ILE A 62 -4.90 8.50 -2.76
C ILE A 62 -4.86 9.00 -4.20
N ASP A 63 -4.45 10.24 -4.44
CA ASP A 63 -4.23 10.72 -5.80
C ASP A 63 -3.01 10.02 -6.42
N SER A 64 -3.24 9.30 -7.51
CA SER A 64 -2.19 8.53 -8.20
C SER A 64 -1.03 9.40 -8.71
N GLU A 65 -1.23 10.71 -8.85
CA GLU A 65 -0.17 11.69 -9.19
C GLU A 65 0.89 11.81 -8.10
N ASN A 66 0.53 11.71 -6.81
CA ASN A 66 1.50 11.76 -5.70
C ASN A 66 2.43 10.54 -5.65
N ILE A 67 2.08 9.45 -6.35
CA ILE A 67 2.86 8.20 -6.36
C ILE A 67 3.81 8.11 -7.55
N LYS A 68 3.51 8.82 -8.66
CA LYS A 68 4.35 8.85 -9.87
C LYS A 68 5.75 9.42 -9.61
N GLU A 69 5.89 10.32 -8.64
CA GLU A 69 7.16 10.97 -8.33
C GLU A 69 8.19 10.01 -7.68
N ASN A 70 7.76 8.86 -7.16
CA ASN A 70 8.64 7.88 -6.49
C ASN A 70 8.74 6.50 -7.17
N TYR A 71 7.93 6.25 -8.19
CA TYR A 71 8.02 5.05 -9.02
C TYR A 71 8.09 5.49 -10.47
N SER A 72 9.29 5.59 -11.05
CA SER A 72 9.47 5.63 -12.51
C SER A 72 8.71 4.46 -13.12
N LEU A 73 7.56 4.74 -13.70
CA LEU A 73 6.69 3.78 -14.37
C LEU A 73 6.77 3.97 -15.87
#